data_AF-A0A2H4VM09-F1
#
_entry.id   AF-A0A2H4VM09-F1
#
_cell.length_a   1.000
_cell.length_b   1.000
_cell.length_c   1.000
_cell.angle_alpha   90.00
_cell.angle_beta   90.00
_cell.angle_gamma   90.00
#
_symmetry.space_group_name_H-M   'P 1'
#
loop_
_entity.id
_entity.type
_entity.pdbx_description
1 polymer ?
#
loop_
_entity_poly.entity_id
_entity_poly.type
_entity_poly.pdbx_seq_one_letter_code
_entity_poly.pdbx_strand_id
1 'polypeptide(L)' 'MKKDFGRYWIAGLIFAIIAGVIQWITGYYGVFVTLYFESNFFWGLITGLIGVTLFIFVPWGYGRLTEWIYITFIEKK' A
#
# COMPACT_ATOMS: atom_id res chain seq x y z
N MET A 1 -30.37 -0.04 -2.96
CA MET A 1 -29.89 -1.41 -2.61
C MET A 1 -29.08 -2.06 -3.74
N LYS A 2 -29.65 -2.52 -4.88
CA LYS A 2 -28.86 -3.17 -5.94
C LYS A 2 -27.86 -2.25 -6.68
N LYS A 3 -28.20 -0.97 -6.89
CA LYS A 3 -27.32 0.02 -7.54
C LYS A 3 -26.12 0.42 -6.66
N ASP A 4 -26.31 0.46 -5.35
CA ASP A 4 -25.26 0.85 -4.40
C ASP A 4 -24.29 -0.32 -4.16
N PHE A 5 -24.79 -1.56 -4.19
CA PHE A 5 -23.96 -2.76 -4.05
C PHE A 5 -22.81 -2.80 -5.05
N GLY A 6 -23.06 -2.51 -6.33
CA GLY A 6 -22.01 -2.47 -7.35
C GLY A 6 -20.91 -1.44 -7.07
N ARG A 7 -21.26 -0.27 -6.55
CA ARG A 7 -20.29 0.78 -6.17
C ARG A 7 -19.41 0.36 -4.99
N TYR A 8 -20.01 -0.22 -3.95
CA TYR A 8 -19.27 -0.72 -2.79
C TYR A 8 -18.39 -1.92 -3.14
N TRP A 9 -18.84 -2.79 -4.04
CA TRP A 9 -18.06 -3.94 -4.50
C TRP A 9 -16.83 -3.52 -5.31
N ILE A 10 -16.98 -2.52 -6.19
CA ILE A 10 -15.86 -1.94 -6.94
C ILE A 10 -14.87 -1.25 -5.99
N ALA A 11 -15.36 -0.48 -5.01
CA ALA A 11 -14.51 0.12 -4.00
C ALA A 11 -13.70 -0.94 -3.23
N GLY A 12 -14.35 -2.02 -2.79
CA GLY A 12 -13.69 -3.16 -2.15
C GLY A 12 -12.65 -3.85 -3.03
N LEU A 13 -12.94 -4.03 -4.33
CA LEU A 13 -11.99 -4.59 -5.29
C LEU A 13 -10.74 -3.70 -5.43
N ILE A 14 -10.93 -2.38 -5.53
CA ILE A 14 -9.84 -1.42 -5.60
C ILE A 14 -8.98 -1.49 -4.33
N PHE A 15 -9.59 -1.58 -3.15
CA PHE A 15 -8.85 -1.76 -1.89
C PHE A 15 -8.04 -3.06 -1.87
N ALA A 16 -8.64 -4.17 -2.33
CA ALA A 16 -7.96 -5.46 -2.38
C ALA A 16 -6.75 -5.43 -3.32
N ILE A 17 -6.87 -4.78 -4.48
CA ILE A 17 -5.76 -4.60 -5.44
C ILE A 17 -4.65 -3.75 -4.81
N ILE A 18 -4.99 -2.61 -4.21
CA ILE A 18 -4.01 -1.71 -3.60
C ILE A 18 -3.28 -2.40 -2.45
N ALA A 19 -4.02 -3.08 -1.56
CA ALA A 19 -3.45 -3.83 -0.45
C ALA A 19 -2.52 -4.95 -0.95
N GLY A 20 -2.93 -5.69 -1.99
CA GLY A 20 -2.11 -6.72 -2.62
C GLY A 20 -0.83 -6.17 -3.23
N VAL A 21 -0.89 -5.02 -3.90
CA VAL A 21 0.29 -4.34 -4.47
C VAL A 21 1.24 -3.88 -3.37
N ILE A 22 0.72 -3.28 -2.30
CA ILE A 22 1.53 -2.85 -1.15
C ILE A 22 2.23 -4.06 -0.50
N GLN A 23 1.49 -5.13 -0.27
CA GLN A 23 2.02 -6.37 0.31
C GLN A 23 3.09 -6.99 -0.59
N TRP A 24 2.87 -6.99 -1.91
CA TRP A 24 3.84 -7.48 -2.87
C TRP A 24 5.11 -6.63 -2.87
N ILE A 25 5.01 -5.29 -2.88
CA ILE A 25 6.17 -4.39 -2.85
C ILE A 25 6.96 -4.56 -1.55
N THR A 26 6.29 -4.57 -0.41
CA THR A 26 6.95 -4.70 0.90
C THR A 26 7.57 -6.09 1.10
N GLY A 27 6.89 -7.16 0.67
CA GLY A 27 7.42 -8.52 0.69
C GLY A 27 8.61 -8.71 -0.26
N TYR A 28 8.49 -8.23 -1.50
CA TYR A 28 9.58 -8.27 -2.47
C TYR A 28 10.79 -7.47 -1.98
N TYR A 29 10.57 -6.30 -1.39
CA TYR A 29 11.62 -5.50 -0.78
C TYR A 29 12.35 -6.27 0.34
N GLY A 30 11.62 -6.90 1.26
CA GLY A 30 12.26 -7.68 2.34
C GLY A 30 13.13 -8.84 1.81
N VAL A 31 12.65 -9.55 0.78
CA VAL A 31 13.40 -10.63 0.13
C VAL A 31 14.61 -10.09 -0.63
N PHE A 32 14.45 -8.98 -1.37
CA PHE A 32 15.50 -8.34 -2.13
C PHE A 32 16.62 -7.79 -1.22
N VAL A 33 16.26 -7.15 -0.11
CA VAL A 33 17.22 -6.69 0.91
C VAL A 33 18.03 -7.86 1.44
N THR A 34 17.36 -8.98 1.76
CA THR A 34 18.00 -10.14 2.39
C THR A 34 18.92 -10.92 1.42
N LEU A 35 18.57 -10.97 0.13
CA LEU A 35 19.32 -11.75 -0.87
C LEU A 35 20.51 -10.99 -1.48
N TYR A 36 20.40 -9.67 -1.65
CA TYR A 36 21.35 -8.88 -2.43
C TYR A 36 22.18 -7.90 -1.61
N PHE A 37 21.78 -7.60 -0.37
CA PHE A 37 22.52 -6.70 0.50
C PHE A 37 23.00 -7.45 1.74
N GLU A 38 24.30 -7.73 1.79
CA GLU A 38 24.94 -8.16 3.02
C GLU A 38 24.75 -7.08 4.11
N SER A 39 24.65 -7.49 5.37
CA SER A 39 24.44 -6.59 6.51
C SER A 39 25.70 -5.79 6.86
N ASN A 40 26.18 -5.00 5.91
CA ASN A 40 27.21 -4.01 6.12
C ASN A 40 26.57 -2.72 6.64
N PHE A 41 27.25 -2.02 7.54
CA PHE A 41 26.71 -0.85 8.25
C PHE A 41 26.06 0.18 7.32
N PHE A 42 26.69 0.50 6.18
CA PHE A 42 26.15 1.44 5.19
C PHE A 42 24.89 0.93 4.51
N TRP A 43 24.84 -0.35 4.14
CA TRP A 43 23.67 -0.94 3.50
C TRP A 43 22.50 -1.10 4.48
N GLY A 44 22.78 -1.45 5.73
CA GLY A 44 21.76 -1.47 6.80
C GLY A 44 21.15 -0.09 7.07
N LEU A 45 21.93 0.98 6.94
CA LEU A 45 21.45 2.35 7.10
C LEU A 45 20.55 2.78 5.94
N ILE A 46 20.95 2.46 4.70
CA ILE A 46 20.14 2.72 3.49
C ILE A 46 18.83 1.93 3.52
N THR A 47 18.90 0.63 3.83
CA THR A 47 17.72 -0.23 3.87
C THR A 47 16.80 0.13 5.04
N GLY A 48 17.37 0.49 6.18
CA GLY A 48 16.63 1.04 7.32
C GLY A 48 15.88 2.32 6.98
N LEU A 49 16.53 3.29 6.32
CA LEU A 49 15.89 4.54 5.89
C LEU A 49 14.76 4.31 4.89
N ILE A 50 14.96 3.42 3.91
CA ILE A 50 13.91 3.06 2.96
C ILE A 50 12.77 2.34 3.68
N GLY A 51 13.07 1.44 4.63
CA GLY A 51 12.07 0.77 5.46
C GLY A 51 11.21 1.74 6.27
N VAL A 52 11.82 2.73 6.93
CA VAL A 52 11.10 3.79 7.66
C VAL A 52 10.25 4.63 6.71
N THR A 53 10.78 4.95 5.53
CA THR A 53 10.06 5.68 4.49
C THR A 53 8.81 4.90 4.06
N LEU A 54 8.95 3.61 3.72
CA LEU A 54 7.83 2.74 3.39
C LEU A 54 6.83 2.67 4.54
N PHE A 55 7.28 2.55 5.78
CA PHE A 55 6.40 2.48 6.95
C PHE A 55 5.55 3.73 7.16
N ILE A 56 6.07 4.92 6.82
CA ILE A 56 5.32 6.19 6.97
C ILE A 56 4.42 6.44 5.75
N PHE A 57 4.98 6.30 4.54
CA PHE A 57 4.29 6.69 3.32
C PHE A 57 3.23 5.68 2.87
N VAL A 58 3.39 4.38 3.17
CA VAL A 58 2.42 3.36 2.79
C VAL A 58 1.07 3.55 3.50
N PRO A 59 0.99 3.68 4.85
CA PRO A 59 -0.28 3.96 5.52
C PRO A 59 -0.89 5.29 5.12
N TRP A 60 -0.06 6.33 4.94
CA TRP A 60 -0.52 7.63 4.50
C TRP A 60 -1.15 7.59 3.09
N GLY A 61 -0.47 6.95 2.14
CA GLY A 61 -0.98 6.76 0.78
C GLY A 61 -2.26 5.93 0.77
N TYR A 62 -2.31 4.86 1.57
CA TYR A 62 -3.51 4.05 1.75
C TYR A 62 -4.69 4.88 2.30
N GLY A 63 -4.45 5.72 3.30
CA GLY A 63 -5.47 6.62 3.85
C GLY A 63 -6.03 7.59 2.82
N ARG A 64 -5.16 8.24 2.03
CA ARG A 64 -5.56 9.15 0.94
C ARG A 64 -6.32 8.44 -0.19
N LEU A 65 -5.90 7.24 -0.56
CA LEU A 65 -6.61 6.41 -1.53
C LEU A 65 -7.98 6.01 -1.01
N THR A 66 -8.08 5.68 0.29
CA THR A 66 -9.35 5.34 0.94
C THR A 66 -10.33 6.50 0.88
N GLU A 67 -9.86 7.70 1.26
CA GLU A 67 -10.64 8.93 1.20
C GLU A 67 -11.10 9.24 -0.23
N TRP A 68 -10.19 9.12 -1.21
CA TRP A 68 -10.52 9.34 -2.61
C TRP A 68 -11.57 8.35 -3.14
N ILE A 69 -11.44 7.06 -2.81
CA ILE A 69 -12.41 6.02 -3.19
C ILE A 69 -13.76 6.32 -2.54
N TYR A 70 -13.77 6.69 -1.26
CA TYR A 70 -14.97 7.04 -0.54
C TYR A 70 -15.70 8.22 -1.20
N ILE A 71 -15.01 9.34 -1.46
CA ILE A 71 -15.60 10.52 -2.11
C ILE A 71 -16.10 10.17 -3.52
N THR A 72 -15.31 9.44 -4.29
CA THR A 72 -15.57 9.19 -5.72
C THR A 72 -16.71 8.19 -5.94
N PHE A 73 -16.79 7.15 -5.12
CA PHE A 73 -17.70 6.02 -5.34
C PHE A 73 -18.84 5.93 -4.32
N ILE A 74 -18.63 6.39 -3.09
CA ILE A 74 -19.58 6.24 -1.98
C ILE A 74 -20.35 7.55 -1.73
N GLU A 75 -19.64 8.68 -1.64
CA GLU A 75 -20.24 9.96 -1.23
C GLU A 75 -20.99 10.69 -2.37
N LYS A 76 -20.93 10.22 -3.62
CA LYS A 76 -21.67 10.84 -4.74
C LYS A 76 -23.18 10.82 -4.49
N LYS A 77 -23.66 11.89 -3.83
CA LYS A 77 -24.99 12.50 -3.95
C LYS A 77 -25.22 12.97 -5.37
#